data_AF-A0A1J5P3N8-F1
#
_entry.id   AF-A0A1J5P3N8-F1
#
_cell.length_a   1.000
_cell.length_b   1.000
_cell.length_c   1.000
_cell.angle_alpha   90.00
_cell.angle_beta   90.00
_cell.angle_gamma   90.00
#
_symmetry.space_group_name_H-M   'P 1'
#
loop_
_entity.id
_entity.type
_entity.pdbx_description
1 polymer ?
#
loop_
_entity_poly.entity_id
_entity_poly.type
_entity_poly.pdbx_seq_one_letter_code
_entity_poly.pdbx_strand_id
1 'polypeptide(L)'
;MKKSLYGFMALMLVCFIISACNKFGDLPGSQNGKLQASAYQVDINQPDTLLLGGAKSNDSVKWNVTPSGFDSLITQNNKALVFFKKAGKYQVSATAKGLTASTDITVSDSIYHPVTSYNYLLLAGDQITLVPHFYSAPMADSSYLSFVAQTQKSYCSSSQLTVADSLINNKYGINFLYVRQPTQCTLGQSPLATVIYFTQNQPGLLANGTFPLSVTLNGTTYTGSIVATTTTITFNWNYTSGVLIVPKQISR
;
A
#
# COMPACT_ATOMS: atom_id res chain seq x y z
N MET A 1 -6.36 66.12 -30.67
CA MET A 1 -7.10 65.29 -29.70
C MET A 1 -6.43 63.91 -29.63
N LYS A 2 -5.20 63.78 -29.13
CA LYS A 2 -4.77 63.35 -27.78
C LYS A 2 -5.86 62.84 -26.81
N LYS A 3 -5.53 61.73 -26.12
CA LYS A 3 -6.27 60.90 -25.12
C LYS A 3 -7.05 59.76 -25.80
N SER A 4 -6.90 58.47 -25.51
CA SER A 4 -6.55 57.77 -24.28
C SER A 4 -6.11 56.34 -24.62
N LEU A 5 -4.83 56.00 -24.40
CA LEU A 5 -4.27 54.66 -24.65
C LEU A 5 -3.56 54.08 -23.40
N TYR A 6 -3.98 54.50 -22.21
CA TYR A 6 -3.35 54.11 -20.93
C TYR A 6 -4.37 53.58 -19.91
N GLY A 7 -5.40 52.88 -20.39
CA GLY A 7 -6.50 52.38 -19.56
C GLY A 7 -6.49 50.88 -19.28
N PHE A 8 -5.50 50.11 -19.75
CA PHE A 8 -5.53 48.64 -19.64
C PHE A 8 -4.26 48.00 -19.07
N MET A 9 -3.26 48.79 -18.65
CA MET A 9 -1.97 48.27 -18.16
C MET A 9 -1.73 48.52 -16.66
N ALA A 10 -2.75 48.93 -15.91
CA ALA A 10 -2.65 49.24 -14.47
C ALA A 10 -3.58 48.41 -13.58
N LEU A 11 -4.20 47.33 -14.12
CA LEU A 11 -5.03 46.40 -13.35
C LEU A 11 -4.50 44.95 -13.38
N MET A 12 -3.21 44.78 -13.63
CA MET A 12 -2.53 43.47 -13.65
C MET A 12 -1.25 43.48 -12.79
N LEU A 13 -1.28 44.22 -11.68
CA LEU A 13 -0.16 44.28 -10.73
C LEU A 13 -0.59 44.27 -9.25
N VAL A 14 -1.79 43.75 -8.94
CA VAL A 14 -2.34 43.68 -7.56
C VAL A 14 -2.91 42.29 -7.22
N CYS A 15 -2.45 41.23 -7.88
CA CYS A 15 -2.89 39.85 -7.56
C CYS A 15 -1.76 38.84 -7.31
N PHE A 16 -0.51 39.30 -7.10
CA PHE A 16 0.60 38.43 -6.67
C PHE A 16 1.04 38.70 -5.22
N ILE A 17 0.09 38.99 -4.33
CA ILE A 17 0.28 38.79 -2.88
C ILE A 17 -0.53 37.54 -2.47
N ILE A 18 -0.39 36.46 -3.23
CA ILE A 18 -0.72 35.14 -2.68
C ILE A 18 0.55 34.72 -1.96
N SER A 19 0.48 34.81 -0.63
CA SER A 19 1.44 34.24 0.31
C SER A 19 1.82 32.82 -0.12
N ALA A 20 2.90 32.69 -0.89
CA ALA A 20 3.55 31.42 -1.15
C ALA A 20 4.52 31.16 0.01
N CYS A 21 3.94 30.80 1.15
CA CYS A 21 4.64 30.16 2.26
C CYS A 21 3.87 28.91 2.70
N ASN A 22 3.40 28.09 1.75
CA ASN A 22 3.07 26.70 2.05
C ASN A 22 4.34 25.87 1.87
N LYS A 23 5.22 25.94 2.88
CA LYS A 23 6.46 25.15 2.90
C LYS A 23 6.22 23.87 3.68
N PHE A 24 5.92 22.79 2.95
CA PHE A 24 6.24 21.39 3.25
C PHE A 24 6.09 20.91 4.71
N GLY A 25 5.03 20.11 4.95
CA GLY A 25 5.05 19.04 5.95
C GLY A 25 4.51 19.37 7.34
N ASP A 26 3.71 20.42 7.47
CA ASP A 26 3.05 20.79 8.71
C ASP A 26 1.99 19.77 9.15
N LEU A 27 1.96 19.46 10.44
CA LEU A 27 0.77 18.90 11.06
C LEU A 27 -0.37 19.94 10.99
N PRO A 28 -1.63 19.54 10.80
CA PRO A 28 -2.75 20.49 10.78
C PRO A 28 -2.75 21.36 12.05
N GLY A 29 -2.63 22.68 11.91
CA GLY A 29 -2.64 23.62 13.04
C GLY A 29 -1.27 24.07 13.58
N SER A 30 -0.17 23.78 12.86
CA SER A 30 1.20 24.20 13.24
C SER A 30 1.31 25.72 13.39
N GLN A 31 1.88 26.16 14.51
CA GLN A 31 2.15 27.57 14.79
C GLN A 31 3.65 27.78 15.00
N ASN A 32 4.19 28.83 14.37
CA ASN A 32 5.58 29.23 14.56
C ASN A 32 5.91 29.40 16.05
N GLY A 33 7.04 28.83 16.47
CA GLY A 33 7.46 28.92 17.87
C GLY A 33 6.82 27.90 18.80
N LYS A 34 5.94 27.04 18.31
CA LYS A 34 5.29 26.00 19.11
C LYS A 34 5.74 24.61 18.70
N LEU A 35 5.72 23.70 19.68
CA LEU A 35 5.89 22.29 19.46
C LEU A 35 4.51 21.66 19.31
N GLN A 36 4.27 21.00 18.18
CA GLN A 36 3.00 20.34 17.91
C GLN A 36 3.20 18.83 17.89
N ALA A 37 2.40 18.13 18.68
CA ALA A 37 2.28 16.68 18.66
C ALA A 37 1.13 16.23 17.74
N SER A 38 1.23 15.03 17.19
CA SER A 38 0.13 14.41 16.45
C SER A 38 -0.96 13.89 17.38
N ALA A 39 -0.60 13.53 18.61
CA ALA A 39 -1.50 13.24 19.71
C ALA A 39 -0.88 13.68 21.06
N TYR A 40 -1.65 14.37 21.90
CA TYR A 40 -1.20 14.76 23.26
C TYR A 40 -1.50 13.69 24.32
N GLN A 41 -2.21 12.65 23.92
CA GLN A 41 -2.49 11.47 24.73
C GLN A 41 -2.24 10.22 23.88
N VAL A 42 -1.41 9.31 24.38
CA VAL A 42 -0.98 8.10 23.67
C VAL A 42 -0.90 6.90 24.63
N ASP A 43 -0.88 5.70 24.07
CA ASP A 43 -0.64 4.46 24.81
C ASP A 43 0.86 4.11 24.87
N ILE A 44 1.26 3.22 25.77
CA ILE A 44 2.63 2.68 25.84
C ILE A 44 3.00 2.06 24.48
N ASN A 45 4.17 2.40 23.94
CA ASN A 45 4.68 2.02 22.62
C ASN A 45 3.91 2.59 21.41
N GLN A 46 2.90 3.45 21.61
CA GLN A 46 2.30 4.17 20.50
C GLN A 46 3.28 5.23 19.98
N PRO A 47 3.59 5.25 18.67
CA PRO A 47 4.39 6.33 18.11
C PRO A 47 3.61 7.65 18.11
N ASP A 48 4.26 8.73 18.51
CA ASP A 48 3.75 10.09 18.30
C ASP A 48 4.75 10.92 17.49
N THR A 49 4.24 11.67 16.52
CA THR A 49 5.04 12.58 15.69
C THR A 49 4.98 13.99 16.25
N LEU A 50 6.14 14.57 16.51
CA LEU A 50 6.29 15.97 16.90
C LEU A 50 6.89 16.81 15.77
N LEU A 51 6.44 18.05 15.68
CA LEU A 51 6.91 19.06 14.73
C LEU A 51 7.21 20.37 15.47
N LEU A 52 8.42 20.91 15.28
CA LEU A 52 8.75 22.26 15.73
C LEU A 52 8.31 23.28 14.67
N GLY A 53 7.19 23.97 14.92
CA GLY A 53 6.65 24.98 14.02
C GLY A 53 7.61 26.14 13.80
N GLY A 54 7.86 26.49 12.53
CA GLY A 54 8.78 27.56 12.13
C GLY A 54 10.24 27.13 11.91
N ALA A 55 10.63 25.91 12.31
CA ALA A 55 11.93 25.34 11.93
C ALA A 55 11.87 24.75 10.52
N LYS A 56 12.90 25.00 9.70
CA LYS A 56 12.99 24.45 8.34
C LYS A 56 13.42 22.98 8.37
N SER A 57 13.09 22.24 7.31
CA SER A 57 13.49 20.84 7.12
C SER A 57 15.00 20.60 7.02
N ASN A 58 15.82 21.65 7.03
CA ASN A 58 17.29 21.57 7.07
C ASN A 58 17.88 22.23 8.33
N ASP A 59 17.04 22.65 9.27
CA ASP A 59 17.48 23.22 10.53
C ASP A 59 17.88 22.09 11.49
N SER A 60 19.00 22.28 12.19
CA SER A 60 19.40 21.41 13.29
C SER A 60 18.53 21.71 14.52
N VAL A 61 17.72 20.74 14.94
CA VAL A 61 16.84 20.84 16.10
C VAL A 61 17.31 19.85 17.16
N LYS A 62 17.50 20.34 18.39
CA LYS A 62 17.82 19.51 19.55
C LYS A 62 16.53 19.15 20.26
N TRP A 63 16.35 17.88 20.58
CA TRP A 63 15.14 17.35 21.20
C TRP A 63 15.44 16.79 22.59
N ASN A 64 14.53 16.97 23.53
CA ASN A 64 14.64 16.44 24.89
C ASN A 64 13.27 15.95 25.39
N VAL A 65 13.27 14.94 26.26
CA VAL A 65 12.07 14.37 26.88
C VAL A 65 12.31 14.24 28.38
N THR A 66 11.39 14.70 29.21
CA THR A 66 11.49 14.67 30.67
C THR A 66 10.16 14.28 31.30
N PRO A 67 10.10 13.37 32.30
CA PRO A 67 11.21 12.59 32.85
C PRO A 67 11.76 11.54 31.85
N SER A 68 12.86 10.89 32.19
CA SER A 68 13.34 9.73 31.41
C SER A 68 12.30 8.60 31.45
N GLY A 69 12.16 7.87 30.34
CA GLY A 69 11.10 6.86 30.19
C GLY A 69 10.59 6.63 28.77
N PHE A 70 11.12 7.37 27.79
CA PHE A 70 10.95 7.05 26.38
C PHE A 70 11.84 5.89 25.95
N ASP A 71 11.39 5.11 24.97
CA ASP A 71 12.18 4.03 24.34
C ASP A 71 13.18 4.61 23.34
N SER A 72 12.65 5.39 22.42
CA SER A 72 13.32 5.81 21.21
C SER A 72 12.82 7.17 20.82
N LEU A 73 13.75 8.00 20.37
CA LEU A 73 13.51 9.32 19.83
C LEU A 73 14.23 9.39 18.48
N ILE A 74 13.48 9.23 17.40
CA ILE A 74 14.01 9.24 16.05
C ILE A 74 13.79 10.65 15.49
N THR A 75 14.88 11.38 15.27
CA THR A 75 14.82 12.77 14.82
C THR A 75 15.13 12.88 13.34
N GLN A 76 14.32 13.65 12.60
CA GLN A 76 14.58 14.03 11.22
C GLN A 76 14.35 15.53 11.07
N ASN A 77 15.43 16.32 11.22
CA ASN A 77 15.43 17.78 11.12
C ASN A 77 14.42 18.43 12.08
N ASN A 78 13.36 19.05 11.56
CA ASN A 78 12.31 19.72 12.33
C ASN A 78 11.23 18.77 12.88
N LYS A 79 11.35 17.46 12.66
CA LYS A 79 10.43 16.43 13.15
C LYS A 79 11.11 15.45 14.09
N ALA A 80 10.35 14.91 15.03
CA ALA A 80 10.75 13.78 15.84
C ALA A 80 9.62 12.76 15.93
N LEU A 81 9.97 11.48 15.98
CA LEU A 81 9.09 10.37 16.31
C LEU A 81 9.49 9.84 17.68
N VAL A 82 8.59 9.85 18.65
CA VAL A 82 8.84 9.39 20.01
C VAL A 82 8.02 8.15 20.33
N PHE A 83 8.62 7.22 21.08
CA PHE A 83 7.97 6.05 21.65
C PHE A 83 8.14 6.06 23.17
N PHE A 84 7.08 5.84 23.93
CA PHE A 84 7.14 5.81 25.40
C PHE A 84 7.02 4.38 25.94
N LYS A 85 7.90 3.97 26.87
CA LYS A 85 7.88 2.62 27.47
C LYS A 85 7.02 2.51 28.72
N LYS A 86 6.71 3.64 29.34
CA LYS A 86 6.03 3.69 30.63
C LYS A 86 4.91 4.71 30.56
N ALA A 87 3.82 4.41 31.28
CA ALA A 87 2.76 5.35 31.54
C ALA A 87 3.29 6.55 32.35
N GLY A 88 2.73 7.73 32.14
CA GLY A 88 3.13 8.93 32.86
C GLY A 88 2.89 10.21 32.08
N LYS A 89 3.26 11.32 32.70
CA LYS A 89 3.25 12.64 32.05
C LYS A 89 4.67 12.99 31.65
N TYR A 90 4.86 13.32 30.38
CA TYR A 90 6.13 13.68 29.79
C TYR A 90 6.05 15.07 29.21
N GLN A 91 7.12 15.85 29.36
CA GLN A 91 7.34 17.06 28.61
C GLN A 91 8.37 16.78 27.53
N VAL A 92 7.99 17.05 26.28
CA VAL A 92 8.91 17.04 25.13
C VAL A 92 9.28 18.48 24.83
N SER A 93 10.57 18.76 24.66
CA SER A 93 11.06 20.07 24.24
C SER A 93 11.96 19.98 23.02
N ALA A 94 11.93 21.03 22.22
CA ALA A 94 12.72 21.19 21.01
C ALA A 94 13.36 22.57 20.97
N THR A 95 14.65 22.63 20.66
CA THR A 95 15.42 23.86 20.56
C THR A 95 16.06 23.99 19.18
N ALA A 96 15.81 25.09 18.50
CA ALA A 96 16.42 25.43 17.21
C ALA A 96 16.72 26.93 17.16
N LYS A 97 17.96 27.31 16.78
CA LYS A 97 18.36 28.72 16.60
C LYS A 97 17.99 29.65 17.78
N GLY A 98 18.11 29.16 19.01
CA GLY A 98 17.78 29.92 20.23
C GLY A 98 16.30 29.95 20.60
N LEU A 99 15.39 29.49 19.75
CA LEU A 99 14.00 29.24 20.09
C LEU A 99 13.90 27.89 20.81
N THR A 100 13.23 27.86 21.96
CA THR A 100 12.85 26.63 22.65
C THR A 100 11.34 26.56 22.77
N ALA A 101 10.75 25.43 22.38
CA ALA A 101 9.34 25.14 22.53
C ALA A 101 9.17 23.81 23.25
N SER A 102 8.12 23.70 24.07
CA SER A 102 7.80 22.49 24.81
C SER A 102 6.33 22.14 24.68
N THR A 103 6.01 20.86 24.82
CA THR A 103 4.64 20.38 24.94
C THR A 103 4.57 19.18 25.87
N ASP A 104 3.40 18.98 26.48
CA ASP A 104 3.16 17.88 27.41
C ASP A 104 2.40 16.75 26.72
N ILE A 105 2.88 15.51 26.91
CA ILE A 105 2.29 14.28 26.41
C ILE A 105 1.90 13.41 27.60
N THR A 106 0.66 12.93 27.61
CA THR A 106 0.18 11.97 28.61
C THR A 106 0.19 10.56 28.02
N VAL A 107 0.90 9.65 28.66
CA VAL A 107 0.97 8.24 28.27
C VAL A 107 0.08 7.43 29.22
N SER A 108 -0.91 6.74 28.66
CA SER A 108 -1.80 5.86 29.41
C SER A 108 -1.07 4.60 29.90
N ASP A 109 -1.71 3.81 30.75
CA ASP A 109 -1.25 2.48 31.17
C ASP A 109 -1.59 1.37 30.17
N SER A 110 -2.31 1.70 29.09
CA SER A 110 -2.63 0.76 28.02
C SER A 110 -1.43 0.54 27.11
N ILE A 111 -1.30 -0.67 26.57
CA ILE A 111 -0.27 -1.01 25.59
C ILE A 111 -0.84 -0.80 24.20
N TYR A 112 -0.13 -0.04 23.38
CA TYR A 112 -0.46 0.14 21.98
C TYR A 112 -0.29 -1.16 21.23
N HIS A 113 -1.43 -1.71 20.81
CA HIS A 113 -1.49 -2.77 19.83
C HIS A 113 -1.89 -2.13 18.50
N PRO A 114 -0.96 -1.96 17.53
CA PRO A 114 -1.33 -1.37 16.25
C PRO A 114 -2.42 -2.23 15.63
N VAL A 115 -3.63 -1.67 15.56
CA VAL A 115 -4.72 -2.30 14.82
C VAL A 115 -4.46 -1.96 13.36
N THR A 116 -3.86 -2.91 12.63
CA THR A 116 -3.82 -2.79 11.17
C THR A 116 -5.25 -2.93 10.66
N SER A 117 -5.88 -1.79 10.39
CA SER A 117 -7.17 -1.76 9.70
C SER A 117 -6.95 -2.00 8.22
N TYR A 118 -7.90 -2.71 7.61
CA TYR A 118 -7.86 -3.04 6.18
C TYR A 118 -9.13 -2.54 5.50
N ASN A 119 -8.95 -2.01 4.31
CA ASN A 119 -10.00 -1.80 3.33
C ASN A 119 -10.03 -2.98 2.37
N TYR A 120 -11.24 -3.37 1.96
CA TYR A 120 -11.47 -4.38 0.94
C TYR A 120 -11.84 -3.68 -0.36
N LEU A 121 -10.89 -3.63 -1.28
CA LEU A 121 -11.04 -2.93 -2.54
C LEU A 121 -11.49 -3.90 -3.64
N LEU A 122 -12.51 -3.51 -4.39
CA LEU A 122 -12.87 -4.19 -5.63
C LEU A 122 -11.77 -3.98 -6.68
N LEU A 123 -11.60 -4.96 -7.57
CA LEU A 123 -10.61 -4.94 -8.65
C LEU A 123 -11.13 -4.17 -9.89
N ALA A 124 -12.10 -3.28 -9.73
CA ALA A 124 -12.82 -2.64 -10.83
C ALA A 124 -11.85 -1.88 -11.77
N GLY A 125 -11.93 -2.19 -13.06
CA GLY A 125 -11.07 -1.60 -14.11
C GLY A 125 -9.64 -2.14 -14.15
N ASP A 126 -9.29 -3.11 -13.31
CA ASP A 126 -7.99 -3.77 -13.35
C ASP A 126 -7.93 -4.88 -14.42
N GLN A 127 -6.71 -5.22 -14.82
CA GLN A 127 -6.40 -6.38 -15.64
C GLN A 127 -5.51 -7.32 -14.83
N ILE A 128 -5.77 -8.62 -14.93
CA ILE A 128 -4.94 -9.65 -14.31
C ILE A 128 -4.18 -10.41 -15.40
N THR A 129 -2.86 -10.51 -15.25
CA THR A 129 -2.03 -11.42 -16.04
C THR A 129 -1.79 -12.69 -15.24
N LEU A 130 -2.16 -13.83 -15.81
CA LEU A 130 -1.85 -15.16 -15.30
C LEU A 130 -0.64 -15.73 -16.04
N VAL A 131 0.40 -16.06 -15.30
CA VAL A 131 1.58 -16.77 -15.79
C VAL A 131 1.47 -18.24 -15.37
N PRO A 132 1.24 -19.17 -16.31
CA PRO A 132 1.10 -20.58 -15.98
C PRO A 132 2.44 -21.21 -15.62
N HIS A 133 2.40 -22.09 -14.64
CA HIS A 133 3.50 -22.94 -14.20
C HIS A 133 2.98 -24.35 -13.89
N PHE A 134 3.87 -25.32 -13.83
CA PHE A 134 3.53 -26.63 -13.31
C PHE A 134 4.69 -27.22 -12.51
N TYR A 135 4.34 -28.20 -11.66
CA TYR A 135 5.30 -28.98 -10.89
C TYR A 135 5.17 -30.45 -11.28
N SER A 136 6.27 -31.07 -11.71
CA SER A 136 6.31 -32.51 -12.00
C SER A 136 6.27 -33.31 -10.69
N ALA A 137 5.36 -34.27 -10.60
CA ALA A 137 5.34 -35.22 -9.49
C ALA A 137 6.36 -36.35 -9.72
N PRO A 138 6.98 -36.91 -8.67
CA PRO A 138 8.00 -37.96 -8.80
C PRO A 138 7.53 -39.29 -9.42
N MET A 139 6.20 -39.50 -9.53
CA MET A 139 5.61 -40.75 -10.03
C MET A 139 4.87 -40.47 -11.35
N ALA A 140 5.45 -40.91 -12.46
CA ALA A 140 4.98 -40.77 -13.85
C ALA A 140 4.84 -39.31 -14.35
N ASP A 141 4.49 -39.14 -15.64
CA ASP A 141 4.34 -37.89 -16.43
C ASP A 141 3.29 -36.91 -15.87
N SER A 142 3.28 -36.70 -14.56
CA SER A 142 2.18 -36.18 -13.77
C SER A 142 2.53 -34.78 -13.31
N SER A 143 1.64 -33.82 -13.51
CA SER A 143 1.94 -32.41 -13.23
C SER A 143 0.86 -31.73 -12.39
N TYR A 144 1.24 -30.88 -11.44
CA TYR A 144 0.31 -29.97 -10.76
C TYR A 144 0.33 -28.62 -11.47
N LEU A 145 -0.81 -28.15 -11.94
CA LEU A 145 -0.93 -26.82 -12.55
C LEU A 145 -0.99 -25.74 -11.47
N SER A 146 -0.31 -24.63 -11.72
CA SER A 146 -0.38 -23.42 -10.90
C SER A 146 -0.34 -22.17 -11.78
N PHE A 147 -0.78 -21.04 -11.26
CA PHE A 147 -0.62 -19.74 -11.91
C PHE A 147 0.00 -18.74 -10.94
N VAL A 148 0.88 -17.87 -11.46
CA VAL A 148 1.18 -16.59 -10.81
C VAL A 148 0.24 -15.56 -11.40
N ALA A 149 -0.66 -15.03 -10.59
CA ALA A 149 -1.55 -13.93 -10.97
C ALA A 149 -0.93 -12.60 -10.58
N GLN A 150 -0.92 -11.63 -11.49
CA GLN A 150 -0.39 -10.28 -11.25
C GLN A 150 -1.41 -9.23 -11.71
N THR A 151 -1.66 -8.22 -10.86
CA THR A 151 -2.48 -7.07 -11.23
C THR A 151 -1.73 -6.13 -12.17
N GLN A 152 -2.43 -5.41 -13.05
CA GLN A 152 -1.84 -4.33 -13.82
C GLN A 152 -1.83 -3.03 -13.02
N LYS A 153 -2.89 -2.78 -12.24
CA LYS A 153 -2.98 -1.65 -11.32
C LYS A 153 -2.08 -1.85 -10.11
N SER A 154 -1.56 -0.74 -9.57
CA SER A 154 -0.81 -0.73 -8.31
C SER A 154 -1.74 -0.59 -7.10
N TYR A 155 -1.40 -1.31 -6.04
CA TYR A 155 -2.01 -1.26 -4.71
C TYR A 155 -0.92 -1.04 -3.67
N CYS A 156 -1.26 -0.80 -2.41
CA CYS A 156 -0.21 -0.69 -1.38
C CYS A 156 0.63 -1.96 -1.34
N SER A 157 1.95 -1.83 -1.25
CA SER A 157 2.88 -2.97 -1.36
C SER A 157 2.68 -4.03 -0.27
N SER A 158 2.05 -3.66 0.85
CA SER A 158 1.65 -4.55 1.96
C SER A 158 0.22 -5.12 1.83
N SER A 159 -0.42 -4.94 0.68
CA SER A 159 -1.75 -5.49 0.40
C SER A 159 -1.67 -6.93 -0.08
N GLN A 160 -2.81 -7.61 -0.06
CA GLN A 160 -2.94 -8.98 -0.55
C GLN A 160 -4.06 -9.08 -1.58
N LEU A 161 -3.76 -9.68 -2.73
CA LEU A 161 -4.77 -10.09 -3.70
C LEU A 161 -5.45 -11.37 -3.20
N THR A 162 -6.75 -11.29 -2.93
CA THR A 162 -7.53 -12.43 -2.42
C THR A 162 -8.20 -13.16 -3.59
N VAL A 163 -7.93 -14.46 -3.66
CA VAL A 163 -8.37 -15.33 -4.76
C VAL A 163 -8.93 -16.61 -4.16
N ALA A 164 -9.99 -17.14 -4.77
CA ALA A 164 -10.45 -18.50 -4.53
C ALA A 164 -10.20 -19.35 -5.78
N ASP A 165 -9.69 -20.57 -5.59
CA ASP A 165 -9.54 -21.56 -6.64
C ASP A 165 -10.49 -22.75 -6.43
N SER A 166 -10.73 -23.50 -7.50
CA SER A 166 -11.53 -24.72 -7.47
C SER A 166 -11.10 -25.67 -8.58
N LEU A 167 -11.15 -26.97 -8.29
CA LEU A 167 -11.04 -28.05 -9.26
C LEU A 167 -12.15 -29.06 -8.97
N ILE A 168 -13.26 -28.95 -9.71
CA ILE A 168 -14.45 -29.79 -9.51
C ILE A 168 -14.77 -30.45 -10.84
N ASN A 169 -14.89 -31.79 -10.87
CA ASN A 169 -15.19 -32.55 -12.09
C ASN A 169 -14.27 -32.16 -13.26
N ASN A 170 -12.95 -32.07 -13.02
CA ASN A 170 -11.94 -31.70 -14.01
C ASN A 170 -12.12 -30.28 -14.63
N LYS A 171 -12.89 -29.41 -13.99
CA LYS A 171 -13.04 -27.99 -14.35
C LYS A 171 -12.24 -27.11 -13.39
N TYR A 172 -11.31 -26.35 -13.95
CA TYR A 172 -10.49 -25.39 -13.23
C TYR A 172 -11.24 -24.07 -13.09
N GLY A 173 -11.33 -23.55 -11.88
CA GLY A 173 -11.99 -22.28 -11.57
C GLY A 173 -11.09 -21.36 -10.75
N ILE A 174 -10.99 -20.10 -11.14
CA ILE A 174 -10.31 -19.04 -10.39
C ILE A 174 -11.31 -17.89 -10.19
N ASN A 175 -11.42 -17.35 -8.98
CA ASN A 175 -12.27 -16.21 -8.67
C ASN A 175 -11.47 -15.15 -7.92
N PHE A 176 -11.23 -14.01 -8.56
CA PHE A 176 -10.60 -12.86 -7.94
C PHE A 176 -11.65 -12.06 -7.15
N LEU A 177 -11.50 -12.07 -5.82
CA LEU A 177 -12.52 -11.54 -4.91
C LEU A 177 -12.32 -10.05 -4.66
N TYR A 178 -11.16 -9.68 -4.10
CA TYR A 178 -10.84 -8.31 -3.69
C TYR A 178 -9.35 -8.17 -3.38
N VAL A 179 -8.91 -6.93 -3.20
CA VAL A 179 -7.63 -6.60 -2.57
C VAL A 179 -7.87 -6.24 -1.11
N ARG A 180 -7.21 -6.96 -0.19
CA ARG A 180 -7.14 -6.62 1.23
C ARG A 180 -5.96 -5.66 1.42
N GLN A 181 -6.26 -4.37 1.53
CA GLN A 181 -5.26 -3.31 1.58
C GLN A 181 -5.27 -2.60 2.94
N PRO A 182 -4.12 -2.36 3.58
CA PRO A 182 -4.06 -1.54 4.79
C PRO A 182 -4.63 -0.15 4.57
N THR A 183 -5.28 0.43 5.58
CA THR A 183 -5.84 1.79 5.51
C THR A 183 -4.77 2.84 5.24
N GLN A 184 -3.53 2.60 5.67
CA GLN A 184 -2.38 3.47 5.43
C GLN A 184 -1.32 2.79 4.56
N CYS A 185 -0.86 3.52 3.55
CA CYS A 185 0.05 3.04 2.52
C CYS A 185 1.49 3.50 2.77
N THR A 186 2.20 2.86 3.70
CA THR A 186 3.53 3.35 4.14
C THR A 186 4.69 2.87 3.27
N LEU A 187 4.55 1.72 2.59
CA LEU A 187 5.61 1.10 1.78
C LEU A 187 5.49 1.39 0.28
N GLY A 188 4.75 2.45 -0.09
CA GLY A 188 4.44 2.79 -1.47
C GLY A 188 3.42 1.85 -2.12
N GLN A 189 3.34 1.92 -3.44
CA GLN A 189 2.41 1.14 -4.23
C GLN A 189 3.12 0.34 -5.33
N SER A 190 2.68 -0.90 -5.54
CA SER A 190 3.15 -1.77 -6.61
C SER A 190 2.02 -2.66 -7.11
N PRO A 191 2.15 -3.24 -8.32
CA PRO A 191 1.35 -4.40 -8.70
C PRO A 191 1.40 -5.48 -7.62
N LEU A 192 0.29 -6.15 -7.39
CA LEU A 192 0.22 -7.30 -6.50
C LEU A 192 0.42 -8.57 -7.30
N ALA A 193 1.06 -9.56 -6.70
CA ALA A 193 1.17 -10.90 -7.22
C ALA A 193 0.71 -11.93 -6.19
N THR A 194 0.12 -13.02 -6.64
CA THR A 194 -0.21 -14.17 -5.80
C THR A 194 -0.08 -15.46 -6.59
N VAL A 195 0.23 -16.56 -5.90
CA VAL A 195 0.30 -17.88 -6.53
C VAL A 195 -0.99 -18.63 -6.26
N ILE A 196 -1.54 -19.23 -7.31
CA ILE A 196 -2.77 -20.00 -7.30
C ILE A 196 -2.39 -21.47 -7.51
N TYR A 197 -2.70 -22.30 -6.53
CA TYR A 197 -2.42 -23.73 -6.54
C TYR A 197 -3.72 -24.52 -6.43
N PHE A 198 -4.01 -25.36 -7.42
CA PHE A 198 -5.20 -26.23 -7.36
C PHE A 198 -5.01 -27.49 -6.50
N THR A 199 -3.94 -27.53 -5.70
CA THR A 199 -3.47 -28.72 -4.96
C THR A 199 -4.14 -28.90 -3.61
N GLN A 200 -4.70 -27.84 -3.02
CA GLN A 200 -5.26 -27.92 -1.66
C GLN A 200 -6.57 -28.72 -1.61
N ASN A 201 -7.25 -28.92 -2.74
CA ASN A 201 -8.59 -29.48 -2.76
C ASN A 201 -8.73 -30.87 -3.38
N GLN A 202 -7.74 -31.44 -4.12
CA GLN A 202 -7.73 -32.86 -4.56
C GLN A 202 -6.35 -33.40 -4.98
N PRO A 203 -6.12 -34.73 -4.90
CA PRO A 203 -4.87 -35.41 -5.30
C PRO A 203 -4.70 -35.61 -6.82
N GLY A 204 -5.54 -34.99 -7.65
CA GLY A 204 -5.58 -35.25 -9.09
C GLY A 204 -4.43 -34.57 -9.83
N LEU A 205 -3.51 -35.39 -10.33
CA LEU A 205 -2.49 -34.98 -11.30
C LEU A 205 -3.17 -34.50 -12.60
N LEU A 206 -2.61 -33.49 -13.28
CA LEU A 206 -3.10 -33.04 -14.58
C LEU A 206 -2.89 -34.17 -15.60
N ALA A 207 -3.91 -34.97 -15.91
CA ALA A 207 -3.81 -36.01 -16.94
C ALA A 207 -3.69 -35.40 -18.35
N ASN A 208 -3.31 -36.21 -19.33
CA ASN A 208 -3.44 -35.80 -20.73
C ASN A 208 -4.93 -35.64 -21.08
N GLY A 209 -5.28 -34.57 -21.78
CA GLY A 209 -6.66 -34.27 -22.15
C GLY A 209 -6.96 -32.78 -22.24
N THR A 210 -8.26 -32.49 -22.36
CA THR A 210 -8.78 -31.11 -22.43
C THR A 210 -9.65 -30.83 -21.22
N PHE A 211 -9.34 -29.75 -20.51
CA PHE A 211 -9.96 -29.37 -19.25
C PHE A 211 -10.56 -27.96 -19.38
N PRO A 212 -11.83 -27.74 -19.00
CA PRO A 212 -12.41 -26.40 -18.99
C PRO A 212 -11.72 -25.51 -17.94
N LEU A 213 -11.47 -24.25 -18.29
CA LEU A 213 -10.95 -23.21 -17.40
C LEU A 213 -11.93 -22.04 -17.33
N SER A 214 -12.24 -21.59 -16.13
CA SER A 214 -13.10 -20.43 -15.85
C SER A 214 -12.38 -19.48 -14.90
N VAL A 215 -12.31 -18.19 -15.24
CA VAL A 215 -11.73 -17.15 -14.38
C VAL A 215 -12.73 -16.04 -14.19
N THR A 216 -13.03 -15.66 -12.95
CA THR A 216 -13.96 -14.56 -12.63
C THR A 216 -13.19 -13.36 -12.10
N LEU A 217 -13.46 -12.18 -12.67
CA LEU A 217 -12.89 -10.89 -12.26
C LEU A 217 -14.01 -9.84 -12.26
N ASN A 218 -14.27 -9.23 -11.10
CA ASN A 218 -15.35 -8.24 -10.89
C ASN A 218 -16.72 -8.70 -11.40
N GLY A 219 -17.07 -9.97 -11.16
CA GLY A 219 -18.34 -10.56 -11.61
C GLY A 219 -18.39 -10.97 -13.08
N THR A 220 -17.41 -10.57 -13.91
CA THR A 220 -17.29 -11.06 -15.29
C THR A 220 -16.55 -12.39 -15.31
N THR A 221 -17.15 -13.41 -15.94
CA THR A 221 -16.55 -14.74 -16.10
C THR A 221 -15.94 -14.90 -17.49
N TYR A 222 -14.66 -15.25 -17.52
CA TYR A 222 -13.85 -15.53 -18.69
C TYR A 222 -13.68 -17.05 -18.82
N THR A 223 -13.92 -17.62 -20.00
CA THR A 223 -13.89 -19.07 -20.21
C THR A 223 -12.92 -19.47 -21.30
N GLY A 224 -12.19 -20.55 -21.08
CA GLY A 224 -11.30 -21.16 -22.06
C GLY A 224 -11.04 -22.63 -21.74
N SER A 225 -9.93 -23.17 -22.25
CA SER A 225 -9.55 -24.55 -21.94
C SER A 225 -8.04 -24.71 -21.78
N ILE A 226 -7.67 -25.70 -20.96
CA ILE A 226 -6.31 -26.22 -20.82
C ILE A 226 -6.24 -27.52 -21.62
N VAL A 227 -5.28 -27.64 -22.52
CA VAL A 227 -4.99 -28.86 -23.27
C VAL A 227 -3.63 -29.37 -22.83
N ALA A 228 -3.61 -30.49 -22.13
CA ALA A 228 -2.39 -31.12 -21.64
C ALA A 228 -2.05 -32.35 -22.50
N THR A 229 -0.81 -32.40 -22.95
CA THR A 229 -0.20 -33.56 -23.60
C THR A 229 0.98 -34.07 -22.78
N THR A 230 1.71 -35.05 -23.28
CA THR A 230 2.95 -35.52 -22.65
C THR A 230 4.06 -34.48 -22.66
N THR A 231 4.05 -33.53 -23.60
CA THR A 231 5.18 -32.58 -23.80
C THR A 231 4.79 -31.13 -23.66
N THR A 232 3.49 -30.80 -23.65
CA THR A 232 3.02 -29.42 -23.64
C THR A 232 1.74 -29.24 -22.85
N ILE A 233 1.57 -28.04 -22.32
CA ILE A 233 0.30 -27.54 -21.77
C ILE A 233 -0.05 -26.27 -22.53
N THR A 234 -1.18 -26.29 -23.23
CA THR A 234 -1.68 -25.16 -24.05
C THR A 234 -2.94 -24.57 -23.45
N PHE A 235 -3.02 -23.24 -23.40
CA PHE A 235 -4.14 -22.47 -22.88
C PHE A 235 -4.89 -21.80 -24.03
N ASN A 236 -6.04 -22.37 -24.40
CA ASN A 236 -6.94 -21.79 -25.40
C ASN A 236 -7.69 -20.62 -24.77
N TRP A 237 -7.09 -19.43 -24.86
CA TRP A 237 -7.57 -18.20 -24.24
C TRP A 237 -7.58 -17.07 -25.26
N ASN A 238 -8.77 -16.56 -25.61
CA ASN A 238 -8.97 -15.58 -26.68
C ASN A 238 -9.11 -14.13 -26.18
N TYR A 239 -9.12 -13.91 -24.87
CA TYR A 239 -9.27 -12.57 -24.30
C TYR A 239 -7.98 -11.75 -24.40
N THR A 240 -8.15 -10.46 -24.72
CA THR A 240 -7.09 -9.45 -24.81
C THR A 240 -7.24 -8.35 -23.75
N SER A 241 -8.29 -8.41 -22.93
CA SER A 241 -8.55 -7.50 -21.81
C SER A 241 -9.17 -8.25 -20.62
N GLY A 242 -9.11 -7.65 -19.42
CA GLY A 242 -9.63 -8.25 -18.19
C GLY A 242 -8.69 -9.31 -17.61
N VAL A 243 -8.74 -10.54 -18.13
CA VAL A 243 -7.85 -11.63 -17.70
C VAL A 243 -7.01 -12.09 -18.89
N LEU A 244 -5.70 -12.04 -18.75
CA LEU A 244 -4.73 -12.52 -19.74
C LEU A 244 -4.04 -13.79 -19.24
N ILE A 245 -3.70 -14.68 -20.16
CA ILE A 245 -2.81 -15.83 -19.88
C ILE A 245 -1.58 -15.70 -20.77
N VAL A 246 -0.39 -15.58 -20.18
CA VAL A 246 0.88 -15.42 -20.89
C VAL A 246 2.00 -16.20 -20.16
N PRO A 247 2.74 -17.10 -20.83
CA PRO A 247 2.52 -17.55 -22.22
C PRO A 247 1.27 -18.43 -22.35
N LYS A 248 0.77 -18.61 -23.58
CA LYS A 248 -0.36 -19.51 -23.89
C LYS A 248 0.06 -20.97 -24.05
N GLN A 249 1.35 -21.27 -23.97
CA GLN A 249 1.87 -22.64 -24.05
C GLN A 249 3.13 -22.73 -23.21
N ILE A 250 3.26 -23.82 -22.46
CA ILE A 250 4.47 -24.19 -21.72
C ILE A 250 4.85 -25.63 -22.04
N SER A 251 6.16 -25.93 -22.03
CA SER A 251 6.66 -27.30 -22.15
C SER A 251 6.43 -28.04 -20.84
N ARG A 252 5.97 -29.29 -20.93
CA ARG A 252 5.69 -30.17 -19.81
C ARG A 252 6.85 -31.13 -19.57
#